data_AF-A0A7S2B1A8-F1
#
_entry.id   AF-A0A7S2B1A8-F1
#
_cell.length_a   1.000
_cell.length_b   1.000
_cell.length_c   1.000
_cell.angle_alpha   90.00
_cell.angle_beta   90.00
_cell.angle_gamma   90.00
#
_symmetry.space_group_name_H-M   'P 1'
#
loop_
_entity.id
_entity.type
_entity.pdbx_description
1 polymer ?
#
loop_
_entity_poly.entity_id
_entity_poly.type
_entity_poly.pdbx_seq_one_letter_code
_entity_poly.pdbx_strand_id
1 'polypeptide(L)'
;KGIGPMASPRVVDFFKEQEKNATDSRPILAIRTLLLVLEESTATTMMGLQAELEEATEALLLYADSEDSEPSRSTALSLRSGCELFVRHVTRSFVDFPGDFQACKDMVLRRGGQFAELSERSRLSIARLGHPFVRD
;
A
#
# COMPACT_ATOMS: atom_id res chain seq x y z
N LYS A 1 -15.70 22.05 7.96
CA LYS A 1 -16.28 21.07 7.02
C LYS A 1 -15.22 20.77 5.95
N GLY A 2 -14.30 19.86 6.25
CA GLY A 2 -13.38 19.31 5.25
C GLY A 2 -13.74 17.84 5.13
N ILE A 3 -14.41 17.47 4.05
CA ILE A 3 -14.50 16.08 3.63
C ILE A 3 -13.45 15.99 2.52
N GLY A 4 -12.21 15.66 2.92
CA GLY A 4 -11.07 15.32 2.05
C GLY A 4 -11.05 13.79 1.77
N PRO A 5 -10.21 13.29 0.84
CA PRO A 5 -10.61 12.24 -0.10
C PRO A 5 -10.60 10.82 0.47
N MET A 6 -11.46 9.96 -0.10
CA MET A 6 -11.69 8.57 0.28
C MET A 6 -11.93 8.36 1.79
N ALA A 7 -13.17 8.65 2.23
CA ALA A 7 -13.64 8.26 3.56
C ALA A 7 -13.26 6.79 3.84
N SER A 8 -12.77 6.51 5.05
CA SER A 8 -12.27 5.19 5.50
C SER A 8 -13.08 3.97 5.02
N PRO A 9 -14.43 4.02 4.96
CA PRO A 9 -15.23 2.92 4.41
C PRO A 9 -14.93 2.59 2.94
N ARG A 10 -14.72 3.61 2.09
CA ARG A 10 -14.44 3.41 0.65
C ARG A 10 -13.07 2.78 0.41
N VAL A 11 -12.08 3.11 1.25
CA VAL A 11 -10.74 2.52 1.21
C VAL A 11 -10.81 1.02 1.45
N VAL A 12 -11.56 0.60 2.48
CA VAL A 12 -11.75 -0.80 2.83
C VAL A 12 -12.57 -1.54 1.76
N ASP A 13 -13.61 -0.92 1.21
CA ASP A 13 -14.42 -1.52 0.15
C ASP A 13 -13.61 -1.77 -1.12
N PHE A 14 -12.78 -0.80 -1.53
CA PHE A 14 -11.87 -0.98 -2.66
C PHE A 14 -10.88 -2.11 -2.39
N PHE A 15 -10.27 -2.16 -1.20
CA PHE A 15 -9.35 -3.24 -0.83
C PHE A 15 -10.02 -4.63 -0.89
N LYS A 16 -11.25 -4.76 -0.36
CA LYS A 16 -12.04 -6.00 -0.42
C LYS A 16 -12.36 -6.43 -1.84
N GLU A 17 -12.67 -5.48 -2.73
CA GLU A 17 -12.91 -5.77 -4.14
C GLU A 17 -11.64 -6.27 -4.84
N GLN A 18 -10.49 -5.67 -4.51
CA GLN A 18 -9.20 -6.13 -5.02
C GLN A 18 -8.86 -7.53 -4.50
N GLU A 19 -9.12 -7.84 -3.22
CA GLU A 19 -8.90 -9.18 -2.65
C GLU A 19 -9.69 -10.28 -3.37
N LYS A 20 -10.93 -10.00 -3.79
CA LYS A 20 -11.75 -10.99 -4.51
C LYS A 20 -11.22 -11.33 -5.89
N ASN A 21 -10.55 -10.39 -6.54
CA ASN A 21 -10.16 -10.48 -7.95
C ASN A 21 -8.67 -10.75 -8.16
N ALA A 22 -7.85 -10.71 -7.11
CA ALA A 22 -6.40 -10.68 -7.24
C ALA A 22 -5.71 -11.99 -6.86
N THR A 23 -4.69 -12.34 -7.65
CA THR A 23 -3.65 -13.32 -7.32
C THR A 23 -2.50 -12.72 -6.49
N ASP A 24 -2.57 -11.41 -6.22
CA ASP A 24 -1.55 -10.67 -5.49
C ASP A 24 -1.70 -10.81 -3.97
N SER A 25 -0.58 -10.67 -3.26
CA SER A 25 -0.57 -10.78 -1.80
C SER A 25 -1.18 -9.53 -1.15
N ARG A 26 -1.81 -9.70 0.03
CA ARG A 26 -2.43 -8.60 0.80
C ARG A 26 -1.56 -7.33 0.94
N PRO A 27 -0.23 -7.40 1.19
CA PRO A 27 0.61 -6.21 1.25
C PRO A 27 0.66 -5.43 -0.07
N ILE A 28 0.65 -6.12 -1.21
CA ILE A 28 0.62 -5.49 -2.53
C ILE A 28 -0.74 -4.84 -2.79
N LEU A 29 -1.82 -5.50 -2.39
CA LEU A 29 -3.16 -4.93 -2.46
C LEU A 29 -3.26 -3.66 -1.60
N ALA A 30 -2.68 -3.67 -0.39
CA ALA A 30 -2.63 -2.49 0.47
C ALA A 30 -1.90 -1.32 -0.20
N ILE A 31 -0.73 -1.59 -0.79
CA ILE A 31 0.04 -0.57 -1.51
C ILE A 31 -0.78 0.01 -2.67
N ARG A 32 -1.47 -0.83 -3.45
CA ARG A 32 -2.36 -0.35 -4.53
C ARG A 32 -3.48 0.52 -3.99
N THR A 33 -4.12 0.13 -2.90
CA THR A 33 -5.16 0.92 -2.24
C THR A 33 -4.62 2.26 -1.73
N LEU A 34 -3.45 2.28 -1.09
CA LEU A 34 -2.83 3.52 -0.61
C LEU A 34 -2.35 4.42 -1.75
N LEU A 35 -1.98 3.86 -2.90
CA LEU A 35 -1.68 4.63 -4.11
C LEU A 35 -2.92 5.32 -4.68
N LEU A 36 -4.08 4.66 -4.63
CA LEU A 36 -5.34 5.28 -5.03
C LEU A 36 -5.70 6.44 -4.09
N VAL A 37 -5.52 6.26 -2.77
CA VAL A 37 -5.69 7.35 -1.79
C VAL A 37 -4.75 8.52 -2.11
N LEU A 38 -3.49 8.21 -2.42
CA LEU A 38 -2.52 9.22 -2.82
C LEU A 38 -2.93 9.92 -4.12
N GLU A 39 -3.40 9.19 -5.13
CA GLU A 39 -3.87 9.76 -6.41
C GLU A 39 -5.03 10.72 -6.19
N GLU A 40 -6.07 10.28 -5.47
CA GLU A 40 -7.28 11.05 -5.19
C GLU A 40 -7.07 12.17 -4.15
N SER A 41 -5.94 12.16 -3.42
CA SER A 41 -5.62 13.15 -2.39
C SER A 41 -5.65 14.58 -2.92
N THR A 42 -6.37 15.45 -2.22
CA THR A 42 -6.44 16.90 -2.46
C THR A 42 -5.49 17.67 -1.55
N ALA A 43 -4.70 16.97 -0.72
CA ALA A 43 -3.72 17.59 0.14
C ALA A 43 -2.72 18.39 -0.70
N THR A 44 -2.43 19.63 -0.27
CA THR A 44 -1.40 20.49 -0.88
C THR A 44 -0.11 20.50 -0.07
N THR A 45 -0.09 19.74 1.04
CA THR A 45 1.02 19.69 1.97
C THR A 45 1.36 18.25 2.29
N MET A 46 2.65 18.02 2.56
CA MET A 46 3.18 16.75 3.02
C MET A 46 2.46 16.22 4.25
N MET A 47 2.26 17.10 5.24
CA MET A 47 1.59 16.76 6.49
C MET A 47 0.14 16.33 6.27
N GLY A 48 -0.58 17.01 5.37
CA GLY A 48 -1.94 16.63 5.01
C GLY A 48 -2.01 15.27 4.31
N LEU A 49 -1.13 15.02 3.33
CA LEU A 49 -1.09 13.73 2.64
C LEU A 49 -0.71 12.58 3.59
N GLN A 50 0.22 12.83 4.50
CA GLN A 50 0.61 11.83 5.49
C GLN A 50 -0.55 11.47 6.41
N ALA A 51 -1.32 12.46 6.88
CA ALA A 51 -2.50 12.21 7.71
C ALA A 51 -3.56 11.37 6.96
N GLU A 52 -3.82 11.67 5.69
CA GLU A 52 -4.76 10.89 4.85
C GLU A 52 -4.30 9.43 4.67
N LEU A 53 -2.99 9.20 4.44
CA LEU A 53 -2.43 7.86 4.30
C LEU A 53 -2.41 7.09 5.63
N GLU A 54 -2.18 7.77 6.75
CA GLU A 54 -2.25 7.18 8.09
C GLU A 54 -3.68 6.76 8.44
N GLU A 55 -4.66 7.61 8.16
CA GLU A 55 -6.09 7.28 8.34
C GLU A 55 -6.51 6.09 7.47
N ALA A 56 -6.12 6.07 6.20
CA ALA A 56 -6.37 4.93 5.31
C ALA A 56 -5.69 3.65 5.80
N THR A 57 -4.45 3.76 6.30
CA THR A 57 -3.72 2.64 6.88
C THR A 57 -4.44 2.09 8.11
N GLU A 58 -4.86 2.95 9.03
CA GLU A 58 -5.61 2.55 10.22
C GLU A 58 -6.91 1.83 9.85
N ALA A 59 -7.65 2.33 8.86
CA ALA A 59 -8.86 1.69 8.37
C ALA A 59 -8.61 0.27 7.83
N LEU A 60 -7.54 0.08 7.04
CA LEU A 60 -7.14 -1.23 6.52
C LEU A 60 -6.72 -2.19 7.64
N LEU A 61 -6.04 -1.69 8.67
CA LEU A 61 -5.63 -2.48 9.83
C LEU A 61 -6.81 -2.89 10.69
N LEU A 62 -7.74 -1.97 10.98
CA LEU A 62 -8.97 -2.27 11.70
C LEU A 62 -9.81 -3.31 10.96
N TYR A 63 -9.90 -3.20 9.63
CA TYR A 63 -10.54 -4.23 8.82
C TYR A 63 -9.86 -5.59 9.00
N ALA A 64 -8.54 -5.66 8.85
CA ALA A 64 -7.78 -6.90 8.96
C ALA A 64 -7.84 -7.54 10.37
N ASP A 65 -7.94 -6.72 11.43
CA ASP A 65 -8.08 -7.19 12.81
C ASP A 65 -9.52 -7.65 13.12
N SER A 66 -10.52 -7.15 12.38
CA SER A 66 -11.95 -7.49 12.56
C SER A 66 -12.42 -8.74 11.79
N GLU A 67 -11.62 -9.25 10.87
CA GLU A 67 -11.94 -10.48 10.15
C GLU A 67 -11.73 -11.69 11.09
N ASP A 68 -12.82 -12.17 11.72
CA ASP A 68 -12.89 -13.35 12.61
C ASP A 68 -12.56 -14.71 11.93
N SER A 69 -11.96 -14.69 10.73
CA SER A 69 -11.68 -15.88 9.94
C SER A 69 -10.20 -16.30 10.07
N GLU A 70 -9.92 -17.31 10.91
CA GLU A 70 -8.63 -18.01 10.94
C GLU A 70 -8.31 -18.67 9.58
N PRO A 71 -7.04 -18.76 9.13
CA PRO A 71 -5.80 -18.16 9.63
C PRO A 71 -5.44 -16.93 8.76
N SER A 72 -4.81 -15.87 9.26
CA SER A 72 -3.57 -15.94 10.00
C SER A 72 -3.25 -14.53 10.52
N ARG A 73 -2.91 -14.42 11.81
CA ARG A 73 -2.22 -13.24 12.36
C ARG A 73 -1.01 -12.81 11.52
N SER A 74 -0.39 -13.74 10.77
CA SER A 74 0.70 -13.48 9.83
C SER A 74 0.28 -12.59 8.64
N THR A 75 -0.96 -12.72 8.18
CA THR A 75 -1.48 -11.96 7.03
C THR A 75 -1.79 -10.52 7.44
N ALA A 76 -2.35 -10.30 8.64
CA ALA A 76 -2.54 -8.96 9.22
C ALA A 76 -1.19 -8.27 9.50
N LEU A 77 -0.19 -9.00 10.02
CA LEU A 77 1.16 -8.48 10.23
C LEU A 77 1.83 -8.09 8.91
N SER A 78 1.68 -8.93 7.87
CA SER A 78 2.23 -8.65 6.53
C SER A 78 1.57 -7.41 5.91
N LEU A 79 0.25 -7.27 6.04
CA LEU A 79 -0.49 -6.09 5.60
C LEU A 79 0.05 -4.84 6.29
N ARG A 80 0.17 -4.87 7.62
CA ARG A 80 0.73 -3.77 8.42
C ARG A 80 2.13 -3.39 7.97
N SER A 81 2.99 -4.38 7.78
CA SER A 81 4.35 -4.15 7.28
C SER A 81 4.35 -3.47 5.90
N GLY A 82 3.47 -3.90 4.99
CA GLY A 82 3.31 -3.28 3.68
C GLY A 82 2.89 -1.81 3.75
N CYS A 83 1.87 -1.50 4.57
CA CYS A 83 1.42 -0.13 4.77
C CYS A 83 2.52 0.75 5.40
N GLU A 84 3.17 0.28 6.47
CA GLU A 84 4.24 1.05 7.13
C GLU A 84 5.43 1.33 6.21
N LEU A 85 5.86 0.33 5.41
CA LEU A 85 6.93 0.51 4.44
C LEU A 85 6.55 1.53 3.36
N PHE A 86 5.29 1.50 2.91
CA PHE A 86 4.80 2.45 1.94
C PHE A 86 4.79 3.87 2.50
N VAL A 87 4.20 4.09 3.68
CA VAL A 87 4.19 5.41 4.33
C VAL A 87 5.62 5.94 4.51
N ARG A 88 6.55 5.11 5.01
CA ARG A 88 7.97 5.50 5.12
C ARG A 88 8.60 5.86 3.77
N HIS A 89 8.28 5.11 2.70
CA HIS A 89 8.76 5.40 1.36
C HIS A 89 8.25 6.75 0.84
N VAL A 90 6.96 7.04 1.03
CA VAL A 90 6.36 8.33 0.67
C VAL A 90 7.02 9.45 1.46
N THR A 91 7.08 9.34 2.79
CA THR A 91 7.70 10.34 3.66
C THR A 91 9.17 10.63 3.26
N ARG A 92 9.94 9.57 2.99
CA ARG A 92 11.34 9.71 2.56
C ARG A 92 11.46 10.36 1.18
N SER A 93 10.55 10.06 0.26
CA SER A 93 10.59 10.62 -1.10
C SER A 93 10.50 12.14 -1.10
N PHE A 94 9.80 12.74 -0.15
CA PHE A 94 9.70 14.20 -0.07
C PHE A 94 11.03 14.90 0.20
N VAL A 95 12.00 14.24 0.83
CA VAL A 95 13.35 14.80 1.05
C VAL A 95 14.04 15.06 -0.29
N ASP A 96 13.72 14.26 -1.32
CA ASP A 96 14.29 14.39 -2.66
C ASP A 96 13.67 15.55 -3.47
N PHE A 97 12.57 16.16 -2.99
CA PHE A 97 11.81 17.21 -3.69
C PHE A 97 11.51 18.43 -2.79
N PRO A 98 12.54 19.19 -2.37
CA PRO A 98 12.34 20.35 -1.51
C PRO A 98 11.51 21.42 -2.22
N GLY A 99 10.35 21.75 -1.66
CA GLY A 99 9.47 22.82 -2.17
C GLY A 99 8.58 22.43 -3.37
N ASP A 100 8.70 21.20 -3.88
CA ASP A 100 7.87 20.71 -5.00
C ASP A 100 7.08 19.46 -4.58
N PHE A 101 5.99 19.70 -3.86
CA PHE A 101 5.10 18.65 -3.38
C PHE A 101 4.47 17.86 -4.54
N GLN A 102 4.09 18.53 -5.63
CA GLN A 102 3.42 17.88 -6.75
C GLN A 102 4.38 16.94 -7.50
N ALA A 103 5.61 17.38 -7.78
CA ALA A 103 6.61 16.50 -8.40
C ALA A 103 6.91 15.27 -7.52
N CYS A 104 6.94 15.44 -6.19
CA CYS A 104 7.07 14.31 -5.28
C CYS A 104 5.87 13.35 -5.39
N LYS A 105 4.65 13.88 -5.38
CA LYS A 105 3.41 13.09 -5.48
C LYS A 105 3.40 12.28 -6.77
N ASP A 106 3.70 12.91 -7.90
CA ASP A 106 3.76 12.27 -9.22
C ASP A 106 4.85 11.17 -9.28
N MET A 107 6.01 11.43 -8.67
CA MET A 107 7.09 10.45 -8.60
C MET A 107 6.69 9.23 -7.76
N VAL A 108 6.04 9.45 -6.61
CA VAL A 108 5.56 8.38 -5.72
C VAL A 108 4.48 7.56 -6.42
N LEU A 109 3.54 8.17 -7.13
CA LEU A 109 2.54 7.46 -7.94
C LEU A 109 3.21 6.57 -8.98
N ARG A 110 4.15 7.14 -9.75
CA ARG A 110 4.85 6.41 -10.80
C ARG A 110 5.64 5.22 -10.25
N ARG A 111 6.39 5.41 -9.16
CA ARG A 111 7.19 4.36 -8.53
C ARG A 111 6.31 3.33 -7.83
N GLY A 112 5.25 3.78 -7.17
CA GLY A 112 4.25 2.94 -6.53
C GLY A 112 3.51 2.03 -7.52
N GLY A 113 3.09 2.55 -8.67
CA GLY A 113 2.45 1.74 -9.71
C GLY A 113 3.34 0.58 -10.20
N GLN A 114 4.66 0.77 -10.19
CA GLN A 114 5.64 -0.27 -10.56
C GLN A 114 5.87 -1.32 -9.46
N PHE A 115 5.39 -1.12 -8.23
CA PHE A 115 5.61 -2.07 -7.13
C PHE A 115 4.95 -3.42 -7.37
N ALA A 116 3.75 -3.45 -7.95
CA ALA A 116 3.04 -4.71 -8.17
C ALA A 116 3.77 -5.59 -9.21
N GLU A 117 4.17 -5.00 -10.33
CA GLU A 117 4.97 -5.66 -11.36
C GLU A 117 6.34 -6.12 -10.79
N LEU A 118 6.97 -5.30 -9.95
CA LEU A 118 8.20 -5.67 -9.28
C LEU A 118 8.01 -6.84 -8.31
N SER A 119 6.90 -6.86 -7.56
CA SER A 119 6.58 -7.94 -6.62
C SER A 119 6.38 -9.27 -7.34
N GLU A 120 5.65 -9.27 -8.45
CA GLU A 120 5.43 -10.47 -9.26
C GLU A 120 6.74 -11.01 -9.84
N ARG A 121 7.57 -10.14 -10.43
CA ARG A 121 8.91 -10.52 -10.91
C ARG A 121 9.81 -11.04 -9.79
N SER A 122 9.68 -10.49 -8.58
CA SER A 122 10.44 -10.93 -7.42
C SER A 122 10.08 -12.36 -7.02
N ARG A 123 8.79 -12.74 -7.06
CA ARG A 123 8.36 -14.13 -6.82
C ARG A 123 9.02 -15.11 -7.78
N LEU A 124 9.06 -14.77 -9.08
CA LEU A 124 9.73 -15.59 -10.10
C LEU A 124 11.24 -15.68 -9.87
N SER A 125 11.88 -14.58 -9.48
CA SER A 125 13.30 -14.55 -9.15
C SER A 125 13.62 -15.46 -7.96
N ILE A 126 12.83 -15.36 -6.88
CA ILE A 126 12.95 -16.22 -5.70
C ILE A 126 12.79 -17.69 -6.08
N ALA A 127 11.80 -18.04 -6.91
CA ALA A 127 11.62 -19.42 -7.37
C ALA A 127 12.83 -19.94 -8.17
N ARG A 128 13.40 -19.12 -9.07
CA ARG A 128 14.59 -19.48 -9.85
C ARG A 128 15.82 -19.68 -8.96
N LEU A 129 16.02 -18.81 -7.97
CA LEU A 129 17.13 -18.90 -7.01
C LEU A 129 16.92 -20.04 -6.00
N GLY A 130 15.67 -20.35 -5.68
CA GLY A 130 15.28 -21.38 -4.71
C GLY A 130 15.31 -22.80 -5.29
N HIS A 131 15.03 -22.97 -6.58
CA HIS A 131 14.94 -24.29 -7.23
C HIS A 131 16.15 -25.21 -6.98
N PRO A 132 17.42 -24.74 -7.04
CA PRO A 132 18.58 -25.59 -6.79
C PRO A 132 18.68 -26.17 -5.37
N PHE A 133 17.92 -25.65 -4.40
CA PHE A 133 17.92 -26.15 -3.01
C PHE A 133 17.03 -27.37 -2.81
N VAL A 134 16.11 -27.66 -3.74
CA VAL A 134 15.25 -28.84 -3.70
C VAL A 134 15.97 -29.98 -4.44
N ARG A 135 16.32 -31.04 -3.71
CA ARG A 135 16.94 -32.26 -4.27
C ARG A 135 15.89 -33.35 -4.43
N ASP A 136 16.18 -34.32 -5.30
CA ASP A 136 15.39 -35.54 -5.53
C ASP A 136 15.21 -36.36 -4.23
#